data_AF-A0A9D1FHL9-F1
#
_entry.id   AF-A0A9D1FHL9-F1
#
_cell.length_a   1.000
_cell.length_b   1.000
_cell.length_c   1.000
_cell.angle_alpha   90.00
_cell.angle_beta   90.00
_cell.angle_gamma   90.00
#
_symmetry.space_group_name_H-M   'P 1'
#
loop_
_entity.id
_entity.type
_entity.pdbx_description
1 polymer ?
#
loop_
_entity_poly.entity_id
_entity_poly.type
_entity_poly.pdbx_seq_one_letter_code
_entity_poly.pdbx_strand_id
1 'polypeptide(L)'
;MNISAKTAEVQNFQAQASTAQANITSLEGQISSVETLKATAQVEKTETQNKISEVLVSQLSEGEKGLIEEYDIDLTEKLEDGSPRYIFAKAEDGQYHVYDMVPTDGYYKSLARKYLGYSKESFDIIPSGSGEMYTSQYNEITSGSGGKKVYYMNDCGEIGSKQACYQTCSPLSFDLNGDGVKTSDELIRYDIDGDGKLDTINDSADAVLVFDADGDGISGEDGSECFGDNTDLDGDGVADGYKDGFEALKALANKEGLVNGIDDNTLDENDLKILEEKYGLQIKTDGYNSEGKSLFDAGITEINLSTTDETTLHKNFDGKQNDIMTQEGATFVVNGEEREYADIWHAKKDE
;
A
#
# COMPACT_ATOMS: atom_id res chain seq x y z
N MET A 1 10.31 -41.93 -71.73
CA MET A 1 10.55 -41.65 -70.31
C MET A 1 12.06 -41.65 -70.09
N ASN A 2 12.68 -40.53 -69.70
CA ASN A 2 14.14 -40.41 -69.61
C ASN A 2 14.62 -40.90 -68.24
N ILE A 3 15.04 -42.17 -68.17
CA ILE A 3 15.45 -42.86 -66.94
C ILE A 3 16.60 -42.11 -66.25
N SER A 4 17.56 -41.58 -67.02
CA SER A 4 18.72 -40.88 -66.47
C SER A 4 18.35 -39.62 -65.68
N ALA A 5 17.33 -38.87 -66.11
CA ALA A 5 16.86 -37.68 -65.39
C ALA A 5 16.21 -38.04 -64.04
N LYS A 6 15.41 -39.13 -64.01
CA LYS A 6 14.83 -39.63 -62.77
C LYS A 6 15.87 -40.21 -61.81
N THR A 7 16.92 -40.85 -62.32
CA THR A 7 18.03 -41.34 -61.49
C THR A 7 18.78 -40.18 -60.81
N ALA A 8 19.05 -39.09 -61.53
CA ALA A 8 19.69 -37.91 -60.96
C ALA A 8 18.81 -37.22 -59.89
N GLU A 9 17.50 -37.17 -60.11
CA GLU A 9 16.53 -36.64 -59.15
C GLU A 9 16.50 -37.46 -57.85
N VAL A 10 16.49 -38.79 -57.95
CA VAL A 10 16.57 -39.70 -56.78
C VAL A 10 17.88 -39.53 -56.01
N GLN A 11 19.02 -39.41 -56.71
CA GLN A 11 20.31 -39.17 -56.07
C GLN A 11 20.34 -37.83 -55.32
N ASN A 12 19.71 -36.79 -55.88
CA ASN A 12 19.58 -35.50 -55.22
C ASN A 12 18.71 -35.59 -53.95
N PHE A 13 17.57 -36.28 -54.02
CA PHE A 13 16.74 -36.51 -52.83
C PHE A 13 17.45 -37.34 -51.75
N GLN A 14 18.26 -38.33 -52.14
CA GLN A 14 19.08 -39.10 -51.19
C GLN A 14 20.13 -38.22 -50.49
N ALA A 15 20.77 -37.30 -51.23
CA ALA A 15 21.71 -36.34 -50.65
C ALA A 15 21.01 -35.37 -49.69
N GLN A 16 19.85 -34.83 -50.07
CA GLN A 16 19.03 -33.97 -49.22
C GLN A 16 18.57 -34.69 -47.94
N ALA A 17 18.11 -35.94 -48.06
CA ALA A 17 17.69 -36.76 -46.92
C ALA A 17 18.87 -37.03 -45.96
N SER A 18 20.06 -37.27 -46.50
CA SER A 18 21.27 -37.48 -45.69
C SER A 18 21.65 -36.21 -44.92
N THR A 19 21.59 -35.04 -45.57
CA THR A 19 21.82 -33.73 -44.92
C THR A 19 20.76 -33.45 -43.85
N ALA A 20 19.49 -33.71 -44.15
CA ALA A 20 18.40 -33.53 -43.19
C ALA A 20 18.60 -34.45 -41.97
N GLN A 21 18.99 -35.70 -42.17
CA GLN A 21 19.28 -36.65 -41.09
C GLN A 21 20.43 -36.18 -40.20
N ALA A 22 21.52 -35.66 -40.79
CA ALA A 22 22.63 -35.10 -40.04
C ALA A 22 22.21 -33.87 -39.21
N ASN A 23 21.37 -33.00 -39.77
CA ASN A 23 20.82 -31.85 -39.06
C ASN A 23 19.91 -32.29 -37.90
N ILE A 24 19.08 -33.32 -38.09
CA ILE A 24 18.23 -33.89 -37.03
C ILE A 24 19.11 -34.42 -35.88
N THR A 25 20.13 -35.23 -36.17
CA THR A 25 21.03 -35.73 -35.13
C THR A 25 21.75 -34.61 -34.37
N SER A 26 22.14 -33.54 -35.08
CA SER A 26 22.73 -32.35 -34.45
C SER A 26 21.75 -31.64 -33.51
N LEU A 27 20.50 -31.44 -33.96
CA LEU A 27 19.43 -30.82 -33.17
C LEU A 27 19.07 -31.68 -31.95
N GLU A 28 19.01 -33.00 -32.08
CA GLU A 28 18.79 -33.93 -30.96
C GLU A 28 19.89 -33.79 -29.88
N GLY A 29 21.15 -33.63 -30.31
CA GLY A 29 22.27 -33.33 -29.42
C GLY A 29 22.13 -31.98 -28.71
N GLN A 30 21.69 -30.94 -29.42
CA GLN A 30 21.44 -29.63 -28.83
C GLN A 30 20.28 -29.66 -27.81
N ILE A 31 19.19 -30.35 -28.13
CA ILE A 31 18.04 -30.53 -27.22
C ILE A 31 18.49 -31.22 -25.93
N SER A 32 19.26 -32.31 -26.04
CA SER A 32 19.77 -33.03 -24.86
C SER A 32 20.65 -32.14 -23.96
N SER A 33 21.44 -31.26 -24.57
CA SER A 33 22.26 -30.27 -23.85
C SER A 33 21.39 -29.24 -23.10
N VAL A 34 20.35 -28.72 -23.76
CA VAL A 34 19.39 -27.77 -23.15
C VAL A 34 18.63 -28.42 -21.99
N GLU A 35 18.21 -29.67 -22.13
CA GLU A 35 17.56 -30.42 -21.04
C GLU A 35 18.48 -30.58 -19.83
N THR A 36 19.76 -30.85 -20.07
CA THR A 36 20.77 -30.93 -19.00
C THR A 36 20.95 -29.58 -18.31
N LEU A 37 21.08 -28.49 -19.07
CA LEU A 37 21.20 -27.13 -18.51
C LEU A 37 19.97 -26.73 -17.70
N LYS A 38 18.76 -27.08 -18.18
CA LYS A 38 17.51 -26.84 -17.46
C LYS A 38 17.50 -27.58 -16.12
N ALA A 39 17.94 -28.84 -16.10
CA ALA A 39 18.03 -29.62 -14.86
C ALA A 39 19.03 -28.98 -13.87
N THR A 40 20.21 -28.58 -14.33
CA THR A 40 21.21 -27.90 -13.48
C THR A 40 20.69 -26.58 -12.92
N ALA A 41 20.08 -25.73 -13.75
CA ALA A 41 19.53 -24.45 -13.32
C ALA A 41 18.40 -24.63 -12.28
N GLN A 42 17.59 -25.70 -12.42
CA GLN A 42 16.57 -26.03 -11.44
C GLN A 42 17.17 -26.41 -10.08
N VAL A 43 18.26 -27.17 -10.07
CA VAL A 43 19.00 -27.51 -8.83
C VAL A 43 19.58 -26.26 -8.18
N GLU A 44 20.27 -25.41 -8.94
CA GLU A 44 20.86 -24.16 -8.44
C GLU A 44 19.80 -23.20 -7.87
N LYS A 45 18.62 -23.13 -8.52
CA LYS A 45 17.47 -22.38 -8.03
C LYS A 45 17.01 -22.90 -6.66
N THR A 46 16.81 -24.22 -6.53
CA THR A 46 16.40 -24.85 -5.27
C THR A 46 17.45 -24.63 -4.17
N GLU A 47 18.75 -24.78 -4.46
CA GLU A 47 19.81 -24.50 -3.48
C GLU A 47 19.82 -23.05 -3.00
N THR A 48 19.59 -22.10 -3.91
CA THR A 48 19.52 -20.67 -3.58
C THR A 48 18.30 -20.37 -2.72
N GLN A 49 17.15 -20.97 -3.03
CA GLN A 49 15.92 -20.84 -2.23
C GLN A 49 16.11 -21.39 -0.81
N ASN A 50 16.74 -22.56 -0.66
CA ASN A 50 17.02 -23.14 0.66
C ASN A 50 17.92 -22.24 1.52
N LYS A 51 18.94 -21.61 0.93
CA LYS A 51 19.78 -20.64 1.64
C LYS A 51 19.00 -19.40 2.09
N ILE A 52 18.06 -18.93 1.27
CA ILE A 52 17.17 -17.81 1.65
C ILE A 52 16.27 -18.23 2.81
N SER A 53 15.75 -19.46 2.79
CA SER A 53 14.99 -20.05 3.91
C SER A 53 15.79 -20.06 5.21
N GLU A 54 17.02 -20.55 5.16
CA GLU A 54 17.92 -20.55 6.32
C GLU A 54 18.21 -19.13 6.83
N VAL A 55 18.46 -18.18 5.92
CA VAL A 55 18.71 -16.78 6.30
C VAL A 55 17.48 -16.17 6.94
N LEU A 56 16.28 -16.33 6.38
CA LEU A 56 15.06 -15.73 6.94
C LEU A 56 14.74 -16.30 8.33
N VAL A 57 14.82 -17.62 8.49
CA VAL A 57 14.66 -18.28 9.79
C VAL A 57 15.75 -17.85 10.76
N SER A 58 16.98 -17.60 10.30
CA SER A 58 18.06 -17.10 11.16
C SER A 58 17.81 -15.68 11.70
N GLN A 59 16.98 -14.88 11.03
CA GLN A 59 16.59 -13.53 11.48
C GLN A 59 15.52 -13.55 12.58
N LEU A 60 14.85 -14.68 12.80
CA LEU A 60 13.94 -14.83 13.94
C LEU A 60 14.72 -14.77 15.24
N SER A 61 14.10 -14.19 16.26
CA SER A 61 14.66 -14.20 17.60
C SER A 61 14.77 -15.64 18.14
N GLU A 62 15.73 -15.91 19.02
CA GLU A 62 15.85 -17.23 19.67
C GLU A 62 14.60 -17.59 20.48
N GLY A 63 13.88 -16.58 20.98
CA GLY A 63 12.58 -16.77 21.63
C GLY A 63 11.55 -17.36 20.66
N GLU A 64 11.42 -16.81 19.45
CA GLU A 64 10.43 -17.29 18.48
C GLU A 64 10.74 -18.69 17.97
N LYS A 65 12.02 -18.97 17.72
CA LYS A 65 12.47 -20.33 17.39
C LYS A 65 12.09 -21.31 18.49
N GLY A 66 12.30 -20.91 19.75
CA GLY A 66 11.88 -21.68 20.92
C GLY A 66 10.37 -21.92 20.99
N LEU A 67 9.55 -20.95 20.58
CA LEU A 67 8.09 -21.09 20.55
C LEU A 67 7.62 -22.04 19.45
N ILE A 68 8.22 -21.95 18.26
CA ILE A 68 7.95 -22.88 17.15
C ILE A 68 8.23 -24.32 17.60
N GLU A 69 9.35 -24.55 18.29
CA GLU A 69 9.72 -25.86 18.82
C GLU A 69 8.83 -26.28 20.01
N GLU A 70 8.53 -25.39 20.96
CA GLU A 70 7.72 -25.68 22.16
C GLU A 70 6.30 -26.14 21.80
N TYR A 71 5.68 -25.50 20.80
CA TYR A 71 4.31 -25.77 20.39
C TYR A 71 4.19 -26.67 19.16
N ASP A 72 5.29 -27.24 18.66
CA ASP A 72 5.34 -28.11 17.48
C ASP A 72 4.65 -27.46 16.26
N ILE A 73 4.96 -26.19 16.02
CA ILE A 73 4.32 -25.38 14.97
C ILE A 73 4.85 -25.78 13.60
N ASP A 74 3.96 -26.29 12.74
CA ASP A 74 4.24 -26.54 11.34
C ASP A 74 4.08 -25.25 10.52
N LEU A 75 5.19 -24.60 10.19
CA LEU A 75 5.19 -23.37 9.41
C LEU A 75 4.66 -23.55 7.97
N THR A 76 4.49 -24.79 7.50
CA THR A 76 3.89 -25.10 6.18
C THR A 76 2.37 -25.25 6.23
N GLU A 77 1.78 -25.20 7.43
CA GLU A 77 0.33 -25.34 7.64
C GLU A 77 -0.48 -24.33 6.82
N LYS A 78 -1.65 -24.77 6.36
CA LYS A 78 -2.58 -23.97 5.57
C LYS A 78 -3.89 -23.75 6.32
N LEU A 79 -4.52 -22.62 6.04
CA LEU A 79 -5.92 -22.38 6.38
C LEU A 79 -6.84 -23.22 5.49
N GLU A 80 -8.14 -23.27 5.82
CA GLU A 80 -9.13 -24.05 5.08
C GLU A 80 -9.25 -23.62 3.60
N ASP A 81 -8.94 -22.37 3.29
CA ASP A 81 -8.94 -21.82 1.93
C ASP A 81 -7.67 -22.14 1.12
N GLY A 82 -6.70 -22.84 1.72
CA GLY A 82 -5.42 -23.20 1.11
C GLY A 82 -4.34 -22.12 1.21
N SER A 83 -4.63 -20.97 1.81
CA SER A 83 -3.64 -19.92 2.07
C SER A 83 -2.68 -20.31 3.20
N PRO A 84 -1.45 -19.75 3.25
CA PRO A 84 -0.50 -20.03 4.34
C PRO A 84 -1.06 -19.59 5.69
N ARG A 85 -1.04 -20.48 6.68
CA ARG A 85 -1.40 -20.14 8.05
C ARG A 85 -0.35 -19.28 8.72
N TYR A 86 0.93 -19.49 8.43
CA TYR A 86 2.00 -18.70 9.06
C TYR A 86 2.74 -17.86 8.02
N ILE A 87 3.02 -16.62 8.38
CA ILE A 87 3.86 -15.73 7.57
C ILE A 87 4.97 -15.09 8.39
N PHE A 88 5.96 -14.58 7.69
CA PHE A 88 7.10 -13.85 8.25
C PHE A 88 7.07 -12.42 7.75
N ALA A 89 7.01 -11.47 8.67
CA ALA A 89 7.01 -10.05 8.38
C ALA A 89 7.91 -9.29 9.35
N LYS A 90 8.50 -8.19 8.88
CA LYS A 90 9.38 -7.36 9.70
C LYS A 90 8.54 -6.49 10.62
N ALA A 91 8.76 -6.56 11.94
CA ALA A 91 8.12 -5.69 12.91
C ALA A 91 8.89 -4.37 13.09
N GLU A 92 8.40 -3.51 14.00
CA GLU A 92 9.01 -2.22 14.34
C GLU A 92 10.42 -2.34 14.92
N ASP A 93 10.72 -3.46 15.59
CA ASP A 93 12.05 -3.76 16.13
C ASP A 93 13.11 -4.08 15.05
N GLY A 94 12.66 -4.13 13.79
CA GLY A 94 13.49 -4.39 12.65
C GLY A 94 13.88 -5.87 12.46
N GLN A 95 13.31 -6.79 13.23
CA GLN A 95 13.47 -8.23 13.08
C GLN A 95 12.26 -8.84 12.36
N TYR A 96 12.45 -10.02 11.77
CA TYR A 96 11.33 -10.79 11.25
C TYR A 96 10.65 -11.49 12.40
N HIS A 97 9.32 -11.47 12.39
CA HIS A 97 8.49 -12.23 13.31
C HIS A 97 7.54 -13.16 12.57
N VAL A 98 7.14 -14.26 13.24
CA VAL A 98 6.14 -15.19 12.71
C VAL A 98 4.74 -14.80 13.17
N TYR A 99 3.82 -14.65 12.22
CA TYR A 99 2.41 -14.32 12.46
C TYR A 99 1.52 -15.52 12.13
N ASP A 100 0.65 -15.89 13.06
CA ASP A 100 -0.46 -16.84 12.83
C ASP A 100 -1.64 -16.08 12.20
N MET A 101 -2.00 -16.53 11.00
CA MET A 101 -3.02 -15.95 10.14
C MET A 101 -4.41 -16.53 10.41
N VAL A 102 -4.59 -17.35 11.45
CA VAL A 102 -5.94 -17.70 11.92
C VAL A 102 -6.60 -16.44 12.51
N PRO A 103 -7.65 -15.89 11.87
CA PRO A 103 -8.33 -14.71 12.39
C PRO A 103 -8.94 -15.06 13.73
N THR A 104 -8.56 -14.33 14.78
CA THR A 104 -9.25 -14.38 16.07
C THR A 104 -9.64 -12.98 16.47
N ASP A 105 -10.95 -12.70 16.50
CA ASP A 105 -11.52 -11.38 16.79
C ASP A 105 -11.10 -10.27 15.80
N GLY A 106 -10.88 -10.60 14.52
CA GLY A 106 -10.50 -9.63 13.49
C GLY A 106 -9.00 -9.30 13.41
N TYR A 107 -8.14 -10.12 14.06
CA TYR A 107 -6.69 -9.89 14.07
C TYR A 107 -5.88 -11.18 13.85
N TYR A 108 -4.80 -11.06 13.09
CA TYR A 108 -3.67 -12.01 13.02
C TYR A 108 -2.62 -11.63 14.07
N LYS A 109 -1.94 -12.63 14.62
CA LYS A 109 -1.15 -12.44 15.85
C LYS A 109 0.25 -13.01 15.70
N SER A 110 1.25 -12.24 16.12
CA SER A 110 2.61 -12.75 16.26
C SER A 110 2.67 -13.91 17.26
N LEU A 111 3.47 -14.94 16.97
CA LEU A 111 3.77 -16.05 17.89
C LEU A 111 4.40 -15.55 19.20
N ALA A 112 5.06 -14.39 19.17
CA ALA A 112 5.63 -13.74 20.33
C ALA A 112 4.60 -13.35 21.41
N ARG A 113 3.29 -13.46 21.14
CA ARG A 113 2.21 -13.13 22.09
C ARG A 113 1.46 -14.39 22.54
N LYS A 114 1.53 -14.72 23.84
CA LYS A 114 0.80 -15.87 24.44
C LYS A 114 -0.60 -15.45 24.84
N TYR A 115 -1.58 -16.24 24.42
CA TYR A 115 -2.95 -16.13 24.91
C TYR A 115 -3.21 -17.17 26.01
N LEU A 116 -3.45 -16.71 27.25
CA LEU A 116 -4.13 -17.52 28.27
C LEU A 116 -5.65 -17.46 28.03
N GLY A 117 -6.08 -17.91 26.84
CA GLY A 117 -7.45 -17.76 26.35
C GLY A 117 -7.81 -16.30 25.99
N TYR A 118 -9.03 -16.13 25.47
CA TYR A 118 -9.60 -14.85 25.02
C TYR A 118 -9.92 -13.91 26.20
N SER A 119 -8.89 -13.38 26.86
CA SER A 119 -9.04 -12.42 27.95
C SER A 119 -7.97 -11.32 27.89
N LYS A 120 -8.23 -10.20 28.58
CA LYS A 120 -7.32 -9.06 28.77
C LYS A 120 -5.99 -9.41 29.46
N GLU A 121 -5.76 -10.68 29.81
CA GLU A 121 -4.57 -11.19 30.50
C GLU A 121 -3.52 -11.77 29.54
N SER A 122 -3.65 -11.52 28.24
CA SER A 122 -2.65 -11.88 27.22
C SER A 122 -1.33 -11.14 27.50
N PHE A 123 -0.19 -11.82 27.31
CA PHE A 123 1.13 -11.24 27.58
C PHE A 123 2.12 -11.55 26.46
N ASP A 124 3.05 -10.63 26.24
CA ASP A 124 4.14 -10.82 25.30
C ASP A 124 5.16 -11.78 25.91
N ILE A 125 5.38 -12.90 25.22
CA ILE A 125 6.46 -13.84 25.56
C ILE A 125 7.80 -13.21 25.21
N ILE A 126 7.82 -12.42 24.13
CA ILE A 126 9.00 -11.72 23.63
C ILE A 126 8.63 -10.24 23.49
N PRO A 127 9.10 -9.36 24.40
CA PRO A 127 8.68 -7.96 24.48
C PRO A 127 8.93 -7.10 23.23
N SER A 128 9.77 -7.55 22.30
CA SER A 128 10.04 -6.85 21.04
C SER A 128 9.34 -7.46 19.82
N GLY A 129 8.77 -8.66 19.95
CA GLY A 129 8.10 -9.36 18.85
C GLY A 129 6.59 -9.19 18.80
N SER A 130 6.05 -8.38 19.70
CA SER A 130 4.63 -8.08 19.82
C SER A 130 4.16 -7.14 18.71
N GLY A 131 3.80 -7.71 17.56
CA GLY A 131 3.03 -7.04 16.52
C GLY A 131 1.69 -7.74 16.33
N GLU A 132 0.60 -6.98 16.25
CA GLU A 132 -0.65 -7.46 15.67
C GLU A 132 -0.64 -7.13 14.17
N MET A 133 -1.05 -8.09 13.34
CA MET A 133 -1.38 -7.83 11.94
C MET A 133 -2.90 -7.89 11.84
N TYR A 134 -3.56 -6.79 11.50
CA TYR A 134 -5.02 -6.71 11.53
C TYR A 134 -5.63 -7.41 10.30
N THR A 135 -6.81 -8.06 10.43
CA THR A 135 -7.38 -8.80 9.29
C THR A 135 -7.78 -7.91 8.11
N SER A 136 -8.10 -6.64 8.35
CA SER A 136 -8.41 -5.59 7.36
C SER A 136 -7.18 -5.12 6.61
N GLN A 137 -5.99 -5.43 7.12
CA GLN A 137 -4.72 -4.90 6.67
C GLN A 137 -3.86 -5.95 5.94
N TYR A 138 -4.42 -7.13 5.68
CA TYR A 138 -3.74 -8.17 4.92
C TYR A 138 -4.58 -8.59 3.72
N ASN A 139 -4.38 -7.87 2.63
CA ASN A 139 -4.82 -8.31 1.31
C ASN A 139 -3.59 -8.65 0.48
N GLU A 140 -3.61 -9.83 -0.15
CA GLU A 140 -2.59 -10.20 -1.12
C GLU A 140 -2.73 -9.30 -2.35
N ILE A 141 -1.70 -8.50 -2.63
CA ILE A 141 -1.73 -7.55 -3.73
C ILE A 141 -1.23 -8.25 -4.99
N THR A 142 -2.10 -8.34 -6.01
CA THR A 142 -1.79 -8.99 -7.29
C THR A 142 -1.17 -8.07 -8.35
N SER A 143 -1.19 -6.74 -8.14
CA SER A 143 -0.63 -5.74 -9.06
C SER A 143 -0.14 -4.48 -8.32
N GLY A 144 0.95 -3.88 -8.81
CA GLY A 144 1.94 -3.13 -8.03
C GLY A 144 1.58 -1.78 -7.38
N SER A 145 2.57 -1.34 -6.59
CA SER A 145 2.69 -0.19 -5.66
C SER A 145 1.93 -0.31 -4.33
N GLY A 146 2.65 -0.12 -3.21
CA GLY A 146 2.09 0.00 -1.84
C GLY A 146 2.54 -1.08 -0.85
N GLY A 147 2.56 -2.37 -1.25
CA GLY A 147 2.75 -3.49 -0.31
C GLY A 147 4.15 -3.67 0.29
N LYS A 148 4.21 -4.12 1.54
CA LYS A 148 5.40 -4.75 2.15
C LYS A 148 5.52 -6.19 1.67
N LYS A 149 6.74 -6.62 1.40
CA LYS A 149 7.05 -8.01 1.06
C LYS A 149 6.97 -8.87 2.33
N VAL A 150 6.04 -9.81 2.33
CA VAL A 150 5.90 -10.85 3.36
C VAL A 150 6.35 -12.19 2.81
N TYR A 151 6.84 -13.06 3.67
CA TYR A 151 7.30 -14.39 3.32
C TYR A 151 6.42 -15.45 3.96
N TYR A 152 6.42 -16.66 3.40
CA TYR A 152 5.70 -17.81 3.94
C TYR A 152 6.38 -19.09 3.51
N MET A 153 6.17 -20.20 4.22
CA MET A 153 6.61 -21.51 3.73
C MET A 153 5.54 -22.13 2.83
N ASN A 154 5.95 -22.60 1.66
CA ASN A 154 5.09 -23.33 0.75
C ASN A 154 5.04 -24.83 1.11
N ASP A 155 4.23 -25.60 0.36
CA ASP A 155 3.99 -27.03 0.60
C ASP A 155 5.25 -27.90 0.48
N CYS A 156 6.31 -27.36 -0.13
CA CYS A 156 7.60 -28.02 -0.27
C CYS A 156 8.60 -27.59 0.81
N GLY A 157 8.20 -26.75 1.78
CA GLY A 157 9.09 -26.15 2.78
C GLY A 157 10.01 -25.06 2.21
N GLU A 158 9.72 -24.55 1.01
CA GLU A 158 10.47 -23.46 0.40
C GLU A 158 9.84 -22.11 0.79
N ILE A 159 10.65 -21.06 0.85
CA ILE A 159 10.11 -19.71 1.02
C ILE A 159 9.42 -19.23 -0.25
N GLY A 160 8.12 -19.00 -0.13
CA GLY A 160 7.35 -18.13 -0.99
C GLY A 160 7.38 -16.68 -0.48
N SER A 161 7.09 -15.73 -1.35
CA SER A 161 6.89 -14.35 -0.95
C SER A 161 5.72 -13.74 -1.71
N LYS A 162 5.01 -12.82 -1.06
CA LYS A 162 3.96 -12.02 -1.67
C LYS A 162 4.02 -10.57 -1.18
N GLN A 163 3.30 -9.70 -1.86
CA GLN A 163 3.12 -8.32 -1.43
C GLN A 163 1.81 -8.21 -0.64
N ALA A 164 1.85 -7.55 0.50
CA ALA A 164 0.68 -7.21 1.31
C ALA A 164 0.81 -5.76 1.77
N CYS A 165 -0.24 -4.93 1.62
CA CYS A 165 -0.23 -3.54 2.09
C CYS A 165 -1.22 -3.34 3.22
N TYR A 166 -0.87 -2.41 4.12
CA TYR A 166 -1.83 -1.69 4.94
C TYR A 166 -2.64 -0.80 4.00
N GLN A 167 -3.95 -0.98 3.89
CA GLN A 167 -4.75 0.01 3.16
C GLN A 167 -4.94 1.21 4.08
N THR A 168 -4.06 2.20 3.91
CA THR A 168 -4.21 3.54 4.48
C THR A 168 -4.55 4.49 3.35
N CYS A 169 -5.49 5.39 3.59
CA CYS A 169 -5.90 6.40 2.62
C CYS A 169 -5.77 7.76 3.27
N SER A 170 -5.29 8.72 2.50
CA SER A 170 -4.85 10.02 2.97
C SER A 170 -5.88 11.07 2.58
N PRO A 171 -6.26 11.95 3.52
CA PRO A 171 -6.49 13.33 3.10
C PRO A 171 -5.91 14.40 4.02
N LEU A 172 -5.85 15.64 3.51
CA LEU A 172 -5.45 16.83 4.25
C LEU A 172 -6.47 17.22 5.33
N SER A 173 -5.96 17.37 6.55
CA SER A 173 -6.68 17.84 7.72
C SER A 173 -6.07 19.12 8.29
N PHE A 174 -6.93 20.04 8.72
CA PHE A 174 -6.64 21.42 9.11
C PHE A 174 -7.00 21.65 10.59
N ASP A 175 -5.99 21.94 11.42
CA ASP A 175 -6.16 22.23 12.85
C ASP A 175 -6.75 23.63 13.06
N LEU A 176 -8.09 23.70 13.12
CA LEU A 176 -8.79 24.98 13.28
C LEU A 176 -8.66 25.58 14.68
N ASN A 177 -8.34 24.78 15.68
CA ASN A 177 -8.42 25.18 17.09
C ASN A 177 -7.05 25.42 17.74
N GLY A 178 -5.96 25.01 17.07
CA GLY A 178 -4.58 25.20 17.50
C GLY A 178 -4.05 24.15 18.47
N ASP A 179 -4.66 22.98 18.55
CA ASP A 179 -4.28 21.90 19.45
C ASP A 179 -3.58 20.70 18.77
N GLY A 180 -3.24 20.88 17.49
CA GLY A 180 -2.60 19.93 16.60
C GLY A 180 -3.61 19.00 15.91
N VAL A 181 -3.32 18.65 14.66
CA VAL A 181 -4.17 17.76 13.83
C VAL A 181 -4.42 16.41 14.51
N LYS A 182 -5.69 15.99 14.56
CA LYS A 182 -6.20 14.81 15.28
C LYS A 182 -7.29 14.07 14.54
N THR A 183 -7.39 12.78 14.88
CA THR A 183 -8.57 11.96 14.63
C THR A 183 -9.44 11.85 15.88
N SER A 184 -10.73 11.60 15.67
CA SER A 184 -11.69 11.32 16.74
C SER A 184 -11.64 9.84 17.15
N ASP A 185 -12.27 9.49 18.28
CA ASP A 185 -12.47 8.08 18.68
C ASP A 185 -13.66 7.44 17.95
N GLU A 186 -14.46 8.25 17.25
CA GLU A 186 -15.64 7.78 16.51
C GLU A 186 -15.19 7.01 15.26
N LEU A 187 -15.85 5.87 15.02
CA LEU A 187 -15.69 5.10 13.79
C LEU A 187 -16.87 5.40 12.88
N ILE A 188 -16.58 5.81 11.66
CA ILE A 188 -17.58 6.13 10.64
C ILE A 188 -17.42 5.23 9.43
N ARG A 189 -18.45 5.22 8.59
CA ARG A 189 -18.44 4.64 7.26
C ARG A 189 -18.21 5.76 6.24
N TYR A 190 -17.14 5.68 5.47
CA TYR A 190 -16.79 6.65 4.43
C TYR A 190 -15.97 5.94 3.35
N ASP A 191 -16.21 6.22 2.08
CA ASP A 191 -15.44 5.67 0.96
C ASP A 191 -14.15 6.49 0.83
N ILE A 192 -13.12 6.14 1.59
CA ILE A 192 -11.92 6.98 1.74
C ILE A 192 -10.93 6.81 0.58
N ASP A 193 -11.07 5.77 -0.26
CA ASP A 193 -10.28 5.58 -1.49
C ASP A 193 -11.05 5.83 -2.79
N GLY A 194 -12.32 6.22 -2.73
CA GLY A 194 -13.13 6.52 -3.92
C GLY A 194 -13.41 5.30 -4.79
N ASP A 195 -13.41 4.09 -4.21
CA ASP A 195 -13.58 2.83 -4.95
C ASP A 195 -15.05 2.41 -5.14
N GLY A 196 -15.97 3.23 -4.65
CA GLY A 196 -17.41 3.01 -4.61
C GLY A 196 -17.87 2.16 -3.41
N LYS A 197 -16.99 1.84 -2.45
CA LYS A 197 -17.32 1.06 -1.25
C LYS A 197 -16.92 1.80 0.00
N LEU A 198 -17.86 1.81 0.95
CA LEU A 198 -17.63 2.41 2.26
C LEU A 198 -16.64 1.61 3.09
N ASP A 199 -15.65 2.29 3.65
CA ASP A 199 -14.70 1.78 4.63
C ASP A 199 -15.05 2.22 6.05
N THR A 200 -14.61 1.43 7.04
CA THR A 200 -14.69 1.85 8.44
C THR A 200 -13.37 2.52 8.83
N ILE A 201 -13.41 3.81 9.19
CA ILE A 201 -12.23 4.59 9.61
C ILE A 201 -12.52 5.37 10.89
N ASN A 202 -11.47 5.81 11.60
CA ASN A 202 -11.62 6.87 12.59
C ASN A 202 -12.04 8.16 11.88
N ASP A 203 -13.04 8.87 12.41
CA ASP A 203 -13.43 10.16 11.86
C ASP A 203 -12.33 11.22 12.12
N SER A 204 -12.37 12.32 11.37
CA SER A 204 -11.53 13.47 11.63
C SER A 204 -12.05 14.22 12.88
N ALA A 205 -11.16 14.57 13.81
CA ALA A 205 -11.50 15.50 14.90
C ALA A 205 -11.29 16.96 14.46
N ASP A 206 -10.53 17.16 13.39
CA ASP A 206 -10.23 18.44 12.78
C ASP A 206 -10.89 18.56 11.41
N ALA A 207 -10.71 19.70 10.76
CA ALA A 207 -11.39 19.98 9.53
C ALA A 207 -10.72 19.30 8.32
N VAL A 208 -11.49 18.91 7.30
CA VAL A 208 -10.98 18.24 6.09
C VAL A 208 -11.23 19.15 4.89
N LEU A 209 -10.19 19.41 4.10
CA LEU A 209 -10.30 20.20 2.87
C LEU A 209 -10.79 19.31 1.73
N VAL A 210 -11.87 19.73 1.08
CA VAL A 210 -12.57 18.97 0.05
C VAL A 210 -12.91 19.85 -1.14
N PHE A 211 -13.23 19.25 -2.28
CA PHE A 211 -13.65 19.94 -3.50
C PHE A 211 -14.75 19.13 -4.20
N ASP A 212 -15.37 19.71 -5.22
CA ASP A 212 -16.38 19.10 -6.10
C ASP A 212 -15.69 18.72 -7.42
N ALA A 213 -15.30 17.46 -7.55
CA ALA A 213 -14.51 16.97 -8.68
C ALA A 213 -15.37 16.78 -9.93
N ASP A 214 -16.57 16.22 -9.76
CA ASP A 214 -17.45 15.81 -10.85
C ASP A 214 -18.50 16.87 -11.24
N GLY A 215 -18.59 17.96 -10.46
CA GLY A 215 -19.43 19.12 -10.70
C GLY A 215 -20.89 18.91 -10.33
N ASP A 216 -21.20 17.98 -9.42
CA ASP A 216 -22.57 17.68 -8.99
C ASP A 216 -23.12 18.66 -7.94
N GLY A 217 -22.23 19.51 -7.39
CA GLY A 217 -22.53 20.54 -6.40
C GLY A 217 -22.40 20.10 -4.94
N ILE A 218 -21.88 18.89 -4.69
CA ILE A 218 -21.52 18.35 -3.39
C ILE A 218 -19.99 18.20 -3.37
N SER A 219 -19.35 18.51 -2.24
CA SER A 219 -17.90 18.43 -2.13
C SER A 219 -17.49 17.43 -1.06
N GLY A 220 -16.55 16.56 -1.42
CA GLY A 220 -16.04 15.52 -0.54
C GLY A 220 -17.02 14.38 -0.35
N GLU A 221 -17.77 13.97 -1.37
CA GLU A 221 -18.66 12.79 -1.23
C GLU A 221 -17.88 11.52 -0.89
N ASP A 222 -16.65 11.40 -1.42
CA ASP A 222 -15.73 10.30 -1.16
C ASP A 222 -14.25 10.78 -1.16
N GLY A 223 -13.33 9.82 -1.09
CA GLY A 223 -11.89 10.05 -1.04
C GLY A 223 -11.30 10.66 -2.31
N SER A 224 -11.97 10.51 -3.47
CA SER A 224 -11.53 11.12 -4.73
C SER A 224 -11.65 12.65 -4.72
N GLU A 225 -12.59 13.16 -3.91
CA GLU A 225 -12.87 14.58 -3.70
C GLU A 225 -12.17 15.19 -2.47
N CYS A 226 -11.26 14.43 -1.87
CA CYS A 226 -10.39 14.89 -0.79
C CYS A 226 -8.97 15.09 -1.34
N PHE A 227 -8.21 16.03 -0.78
CA PHE A 227 -6.79 16.19 -1.14
C PHE A 227 -5.93 15.14 -0.44
N GLY A 228 -5.43 14.15 -1.17
CA GLY A 228 -4.75 12.97 -0.67
C GLY A 228 -4.13 12.10 -1.77
N ASP A 229 -3.85 10.83 -1.46
CA ASP A 229 -3.30 9.85 -2.41
C ASP A 229 -4.32 9.33 -3.45
N ASN A 230 -5.62 9.49 -3.16
CA ASN A 230 -6.72 9.06 -4.04
C ASN A 230 -7.40 10.22 -4.78
N THR A 231 -6.86 11.45 -4.70
CA THR A 231 -7.46 12.62 -5.36
C THR A 231 -7.64 12.43 -6.86
N ASP A 232 -8.80 12.85 -7.37
CA ASP A 232 -9.13 12.97 -8.79
C ASP A 232 -9.47 14.44 -9.11
N LEU A 233 -8.49 15.23 -9.58
CA LEU A 233 -8.73 16.67 -9.85
C LEU A 233 -9.43 16.95 -11.19
N ASP A 234 -9.69 15.93 -12.01
CA ASP A 234 -10.37 16.11 -13.30
C ASP A 234 -11.72 15.41 -13.41
N GLY A 235 -12.11 14.65 -12.37
CA GLY A 235 -13.42 14.06 -12.20
C GLY A 235 -13.68 12.92 -13.18
N ASP A 236 -12.64 12.22 -13.64
CA ASP A 236 -12.78 11.10 -14.58
C ASP A 236 -13.08 9.74 -13.91
N GLY A 237 -13.09 9.71 -12.58
CA GLY A 237 -13.31 8.54 -11.73
C GLY A 237 -12.04 7.73 -11.48
N VAL A 238 -10.85 8.29 -11.74
CA VAL A 238 -9.56 7.65 -11.54
C VAL A 238 -8.62 8.60 -10.80
N ALA A 239 -8.02 8.12 -9.71
CA ALA A 239 -7.02 8.89 -8.98
C ALA A 239 -5.85 9.34 -9.89
N ASP A 240 -5.48 10.61 -9.78
CA ASP A 240 -4.44 11.27 -10.59
C ASP A 240 -3.01 10.79 -10.28
N GLY A 241 -2.83 10.05 -9.18
CA GLY A 241 -1.56 9.44 -8.78
C GLY A 241 -0.63 10.37 -7.99
N TYR A 242 -1.17 11.36 -7.28
CA TYR A 242 -0.40 12.17 -6.33
C TYR A 242 0.10 11.32 -5.15
N LYS A 243 1.25 11.68 -4.58
CA LYS A 243 1.86 10.92 -3.48
C LYS A 243 1.16 11.14 -2.13
N ASP A 244 0.58 12.33 -1.95
CA ASP A 244 -0.05 12.83 -0.73
C ASP A 244 -0.89 14.07 -1.06
N GLY A 245 -1.66 14.53 -0.08
CA GLY A 245 -2.55 15.67 -0.20
C GLY A 245 -1.84 17.02 -0.37
N PHE A 246 -0.59 17.15 0.09
CA PHE A 246 0.20 18.35 -0.16
C PHE A 246 0.50 18.51 -1.66
N GLU A 247 0.90 17.40 -2.31
CA GLU A 247 1.12 17.38 -3.75
C GLU A 247 -0.18 17.66 -4.53
N ALA A 248 -1.29 17.04 -4.14
CA ALA A 248 -2.59 17.25 -4.77
C ALA A 248 -3.05 18.72 -4.70
N LEU A 249 -2.97 19.36 -3.53
CA LEU A 249 -3.36 20.76 -3.37
C LEU A 249 -2.45 21.70 -4.18
N LYS A 250 -1.14 21.44 -4.16
CA LYS A 250 -0.16 22.20 -4.95
C LYS A 250 -0.38 22.00 -6.45
N ALA A 251 -0.78 20.80 -6.90
CA ALA A 251 -1.12 20.54 -8.28
C ALA A 251 -2.34 21.35 -8.74
N LEU A 252 -3.39 21.42 -7.92
CA LEU A 252 -4.57 22.26 -8.20
C LEU A 252 -4.19 23.74 -8.31
N ALA A 253 -3.43 24.26 -7.34
CA ALA A 253 -2.97 25.65 -7.34
C ALA A 253 -2.12 25.99 -8.59
N ASN A 254 -1.24 25.06 -9.00
CA ASN A 254 -0.43 25.22 -10.21
C ASN A 254 -1.26 25.13 -11.51
N LYS A 255 -2.26 24.23 -11.56
CA LYS A 255 -3.17 24.07 -12.71
C LYS A 255 -3.89 25.38 -13.04
N GLU A 256 -4.24 26.14 -12.01
CA GLU A 256 -4.88 27.45 -12.11
C GLU A 256 -3.92 28.64 -12.22
N GLY A 257 -2.61 28.39 -12.08
CA GLY A 257 -1.60 29.44 -12.11
C GLY A 257 -1.71 30.44 -10.95
N LEU A 258 -2.26 30.00 -9.81
CA LEU A 258 -2.43 30.80 -8.60
C LEU A 258 -1.10 30.91 -7.84
N VAL A 259 -0.29 29.86 -7.88
CA VAL A 259 1.06 29.84 -7.34
C VAL A 259 2.09 29.66 -8.46
N ASN A 260 3.32 30.11 -8.21
CA ASN A 260 4.40 30.01 -9.19
C ASN A 260 5.62 29.21 -8.70
N GLY A 261 5.60 28.72 -7.45
CA GLY A 261 6.66 27.85 -6.92
C GLY A 261 7.96 28.58 -6.56
N ILE A 262 8.09 29.87 -6.87
CA ILE A 262 9.34 30.63 -6.75
C ILE A 262 9.17 31.82 -5.81
N ASP A 263 8.27 32.73 -6.17
CA ASP A 263 8.02 33.99 -5.48
C ASP A 263 6.65 34.00 -4.78
N ASP A 264 5.77 33.06 -5.14
CA ASP A 264 4.43 32.92 -4.59
C ASP A 264 4.07 31.43 -4.42
N ASN A 265 3.84 31.03 -3.18
CA ASN A 265 3.40 29.70 -2.75
C ASN A 265 2.24 29.81 -1.76
N THR A 266 1.53 30.93 -1.77
CA THR A 266 0.46 31.21 -0.82
C THR A 266 -0.83 31.35 -1.62
N LEU A 267 -1.84 30.57 -1.24
CA LEU A 267 -3.21 30.77 -1.73
C LEU A 267 -3.86 31.85 -0.85
N ASP A 268 -3.95 33.07 -1.36
CA ASP A 268 -4.55 34.20 -0.66
C ASP A 268 -6.10 34.20 -0.77
N GLU A 269 -6.75 35.18 -0.15
CA GLU A 269 -8.22 35.31 -0.18
C GLU A 269 -8.82 35.33 -1.60
N ASN A 270 -8.12 35.89 -2.60
CA ASN A 270 -8.59 35.90 -3.97
C ASN A 270 -8.41 34.55 -4.64
N ASP A 271 -7.27 33.88 -4.39
CA ASP A 271 -7.01 32.55 -4.92
C ASP A 271 -8.01 31.54 -4.37
N LEU A 272 -8.27 31.58 -3.07
CA LEU A 272 -9.26 30.73 -2.42
C LEU A 272 -10.66 30.96 -3.00
N LYS A 273 -11.07 32.21 -3.28
CA LYS A 273 -12.34 32.49 -3.97
C LYS A 273 -12.40 31.86 -5.35
N ILE A 274 -11.32 31.92 -6.12
CA ILE A 274 -11.26 31.27 -7.44
C ILE A 274 -11.45 29.76 -7.30
N LEU A 275 -10.83 29.13 -6.31
CA LEU A 275 -10.97 27.70 -6.07
C LEU A 275 -12.37 27.33 -5.55
N GLU A 276 -12.98 28.11 -4.64
CA GLU A 276 -14.37 27.90 -4.23
C GLU A 276 -15.34 28.01 -5.42
N GLU A 277 -15.16 29.01 -6.29
CA GLU A 277 -16.04 29.25 -7.44
C GLU A 277 -15.89 28.21 -8.55
N LYS A 278 -14.67 27.70 -8.79
CA LYS A 278 -14.37 26.83 -9.93
C LYS A 278 -14.40 25.34 -9.59
N TYR A 279 -14.02 24.98 -8.38
CA TYR A 279 -13.84 23.60 -7.94
C TYR A 279 -14.74 23.25 -6.76
N GLY A 280 -15.64 24.13 -6.33
CA GLY A 280 -16.41 23.90 -5.12
C GLY A 280 -15.52 23.69 -3.89
N LEU A 281 -14.32 24.29 -3.85
CA LEU A 281 -13.42 24.12 -2.72
C LEU A 281 -14.14 24.49 -1.42
N GLN A 282 -14.19 23.56 -0.47
CA GLN A 282 -14.92 23.69 0.78
C GLN A 282 -14.14 23.02 1.91
N ILE A 283 -14.63 23.23 3.13
CA ILE A 283 -14.06 22.59 4.31
C ILE A 283 -15.16 21.94 5.15
N LYS A 284 -14.94 20.67 5.49
CA LYS A 284 -15.80 19.89 6.39
C LYS A 284 -15.26 20.03 7.81
N THR A 285 -16.08 20.54 8.73
CA THR A 285 -15.64 20.94 10.08
C THR A 285 -16.09 20.01 11.20
N ASP A 286 -17.00 19.08 10.87
CA ASP A 286 -17.63 18.17 11.84
C ASP A 286 -17.46 16.70 11.37
N GLY A 287 -16.29 16.35 10.84
CA GLY A 287 -15.96 15.02 10.32
C GLY A 287 -16.29 14.80 8.83
N TYR A 288 -15.90 13.64 8.28
CA TYR A 288 -16.00 13.35 6.84
C TYR A 288 -17.44 13.34 6.31
N ASN A 289 -18.39 12.89 7.13
CA ASN A 289 -19.80 12.82 6.76
C ASN A 289 -20.57 14.14 6.96
N SER A 290 -19.87 15.22 7.33
CA SER A 290 -20.48 16.55 7.48
C SER A 290 -20.65 17.27 6.15
N GLU A 291 -21.54 18.26 6.12
CA GLU A 291 -21.67 19.17 4.97
C GLU A 291 -20.45 20.10 4.91
N GLY A 292 -19.91 20.27 3.70
CA GLY A 292 -18.88 21.26 3.42
C GLY A 292 -19.39 22.69 3.61
N LYS A 293 -18.49 23.56 4.08
CA LYS A 293 -18.75 24.99 4.27
C LYS A 293 -17.71 25.79 3.50
N SER A 294 -18.02 27.05 3.18
CA SER A 294 -17.02 27.98 2.66
C SER A 294 -15.83 28.10 3.63
N LEU A 295 -14.62 28.17 3.08
CA LEU A 295 -13.40 28.43 3.83
C LEU A 295 -13.52 29.76 4.60
N PHE A 296 -14.14 30.77 3.99
CA PHE A 296 -14.34 32.08 4.62
C PHE A 296 -15.33 32.04 5.79
N ASP A 297 -16.36 31.20 5.70
CA ASP A 297 -17.29 30.98 6.82
C ASP A 297 -16.61 30.25 7.99
N ALA A 298 -15.60 29.41 7.70
CA ALA A 298 -14.71 28.82 8.70
C ALA A 298 -13.63 29.79 9.19
N GLY A 299 -13.54 31.00 8.62
CA GLY A 299 -12.57 32.04 8.98
C GLY A 299 -11.18 31.85 8.35
N ILE A 300 -11.03 30.93 7.39
CA ILE A 300 -9.78 30.69 6.67
C ILE A 300 -9.62 31.76 5.60
N THR A 301 -8.45 32.40 5.57
CA THR A 301 -8.16 33.49 4.63
C THR A 301 -6.91 33.26 3.80
N GLU A 302 -6.09 32.28 4.16
CA GLU A 302 -4.81 32.02 3.51
C GLU A 302 -4.41 30.55 3.72
N ILE A 303 -3.84 29.90 2.70
CA ILE A 303 -3.17 28.59 2.82
C ILE A 303 -1.76 28.72 2.25
N ASN A 304 -0.76 28.47 3.07
CA ASN A 304 0.65 28.47 2.68
C ASN A 304 1.08 27.08 2.25
N LEU A 305 1.42 26.95 0.97
CA LEU A 305 1.96 25.73 0.40
C LEU A 305 3.48 25.66 0.65
N SER A 306 3.97 24.48 0.96
CA SER A 306 5.41 24.32 1.19
C SER A 306 6.25 24.60 -0.05
N THR A 307 7.39 25.24 0.18
CA THR A 307 8.46 25.44 -0.83
C THR A 307 9.29 24.18 -1.07
N THR A 308 9.13 23.14 -0.24
CA THR A 308 9.79 21.84 -0.37
C THR A 308 8.76 20.74 -0.62
N ASP A 309 9.17 19.69 -1.33
CA ASP A 309 8.33 18.50 -1.54
C ASP A 309 8.65 17.39 -0.52
N GLU A 310 9.63 17.63 0.37
CA GLU A 310 10.03 16.72 1.45
C GLU A 310 8.95 16.62 2.53
N THR A 311 8.56 15.40 2.87
CA THR A 311 7.55 15.12 3.90
C THR A 311 8.10 14.19 4.99
N THR A 312 7.53 14.28 6.19
CA THR A 312 7.88 13.41 7.33
C THR A 312 6.66 12.63 7.77
N LEU A 313 6.76 11.29 7.74
CA LEU A 313 5.70 10.38 8.17
C LEU A 313 5.92 9.95 9.63
N HIS A 314 4.92 10.20 10.47
CA HIS A 314 4.87 9.75 11.86
C HIS A 314 3.85 8.63 11.99
N LYS A 315 4.34 7.44 12.32
CA LYS A 315 3.50 6.24 12.42
C LYS A 315 2.65 6.24 13.69
N ASN A 316 1.40 5.77 13.59
CA ASN A 316 0.48 5.58 14.70
C ASN A 316 0.40 6.80 15.65
N PHE A 317 0.24 7.99 15.06
CA PHE A 317 0.43 9.26 15.78
C PHE A 317 -0.58 9.49 16.89
N ASP A 318 -1.75 8.84 16.79
CA ASP A 318 -2.89 8.97 17.67
C ASP A 318 -3.15 7.72 18.52
N GLY A 319 -2.33 6.67 18.38
CA GLY A 319 -2.54 5.38 19.03
C GLY A 319 -3.69 4.54 18.44
N LYS A 320 -4.30 4.99 17.34
CA LYS A 320 -5.43 4.36 16.65
C LYS A 320 -5.05 3.79 15.29
N GLN A 321 -3.75 3.70 15.01
CA GLN A 321 -3.15 3.19 13.78
C GLN A 321 -3.29 4.12 12.58
N ASN A 322 -3.72 5.37 12.79
CA ASN A 322 -3.60 6.37 11.74
C ASN A 322 -2.16 6.89 11.78
N ASP A 323 -1.61 7.16 10.59
CA ASP A 323 -0.34 7.87 10.49
C ASP A 323 -0.62 9.34 10.16
N ILE A 324 0.33 10.21 10.46
CA ILE A 324 0.27 11.62 10.06
C ILE A 324 1.54 11.94 9.27
N MET A 325 1.35 12.58 8.13
CA MET A 325 2.43 13.10 7.32
C MET A 325 2.44 14.62 7.40
N THR A 326 3.58 15.18 7.77
CA THR A 326 3.79 16.62 7.90
C THR A 326 4.72 17.12 6.79
N GLN A 327 4.57 18.39 6.44
CA GLN A 327 5.44 19.07 5.48
C GLN A 327 5.86 20.42 6.05
N GLU A 328 7.17 20.73 5.99
CA GLU A 328 7.69 21.99 6.52
C GLU A 328 7.07 23.19 5.79
N GLY A 329 6.45 24.12 6.52
CA GLY A 329 5.82 25.31 5.93
C GLY A 329 4.40 25.11 5.42
N ALA A 330 3.79 23.94 5.64
CA ALA A 330 2.36 23.72 5.44
C ALA A 330 1.56 24.38 6.58
N THR A 331 1.21 25.66 6.40
CA THR A 331 0.42 26.43 7.36
C THR A 331 -0.78 27.09 6.69
N PHE A 332 -1.71 27.61 7.48
CA PHE A 332 -2.84 28.38 6.99
C PHE A 332 -3.23 29.45 8.00
N VAL A 333 -3.90 30.52 7.56
CA VAL A 333 -4.39 31.58 8.45
C VAL A 333 -5.89 31.39 8.66
N VAL A 334 -6.29 31.24 9.91
CA VAL A 334 -7.69 31.14 10.34
C VAL A 334 -7.95 32.13 11.47
N ASN A 335 -8.98 32.96 11.33
CA ASN A 335 -9.33 34.01 12.29
C ASN A 335 -8.14 34.94 12.64
N GLY A 336 -7.21 35.13 11.70
CA GLY A 336 -6.01 35.94 11.86
C GLY A 336 -4.86 35.26 12.62
N GLU A 337 -4.97 33.98 12.92
CA GLU A 337 -3.92 33.17 13.54
C GLU A 337 -3.37 32.14 12.56
N GLU A 338 -2.05 31.98 12.53
CA GLU A 338 -1.39 30.94 11.74
C GLU A 338 -1.50 29.59 12.45
N ARG A 339 -1.89 28.56 11.69
CA ARG A 339 -2.11 27.17 12.13
C ARG A 339 -1.48 26.20 11.15
N GLU A 340 -1.39 24.93 11.55
CA GLU A 340 -0.77 23.87 10.76
C GLU A 340 -1.83 22.96 10.14
N TYR A 341 -1.56 22.46 8.95
CA TYR A 341 -2.35 21.39 8.35
C TYR A 341 -1.43 20.21 8.00
N ALA A 342 -1.98 19.01 8.01
CA ALA A 342 -1.24 17.78 7.80
C ALA A 342 -2.07 16.75 7.04
N ASP A 343 -1.40 15.76 6.46
CA ASP A 343 -2.07 14.67 5.78
C ASP A 343 -2.25 13.48 6.74
N ILE A 344 -3.50 13.06 6.98
CA ILE A 344 -3.83 11.92 7.85
C ILE A 344 -4.01 10.68 7.00
N TRP A 345 -3.17 9.67 7.23
CA TRP A 345 -3.28 8.36 6.60
C TRP A 345 -4.15 7.45 7.47
N HIS A 346 -5.45 7.41 7.16
CA HIS A 346 -6.45 6.64 7.89
C HIS A 346 -6.30 5.15 7.66
N ALA A 347 -6.18 4.38 8.73
CA ALA A 347 -6.22 2.93 8.64
C ALA A 347 -7.67 2.45 8.40
N LYS A 348 -7.88 1.66 7.35
CA LYS A 348 -9.13 0.93 7.12
C LYS A 348 -9.29 -0.18 8.18
N LYS A 349 -10.39 -0.13 8.93
CA LYS A 349 -10.74 -1.06 10.02
C LYS A 349 -11.67 -2.16 9.47
N ASP A 350 -11.53 -3.38 9.99
CA ASP A 350 -12.56 -4.41 9.81
C ASP A 350 -13.82 -4.05 10.62
N GLU A 351 -14.97 -4.56 10.17
CA GLU A 351 -16.21 -4.58 10.94
C GLU A 351 -16.20 -5.58 12.11
#